data_AF-T1D274-F1
#
_entry.id   AF-T1D274-F1
#
_cell.length_a   1.000
_cell.length_b   1.000
_cell.length_c   1.000
_cell.angle_alpha   90.00
_cell.angle_beta   90.00
_cell.angle_gamma   90.00
#
_symmetry.space_group_name_H-M   'P 1'
#
loop_
_entity.id
_entity.type
_entity.pdbx_description
1 polymer ?
#
loop_
_entity_poly.entity_id
_entity_poly.type
_entity_poly.pdbx_seq_one_letter_code
_entity_poly.pdbx_strand_id
1 'polypeptide(L)'
;LAIRASTGVEVWKPEGFKAPYVQDPAFARDESKLCRAIVYSPNGRFLAWANGSTVQICTVSNWKVVHKLPRPKAFYLKFSPRSTYLMTWEIYTENPKDEVKEKPNLFLYDVASGREVFSIIQKRHADWEMHWAADESLFAVMVGGEVLFYEVKPDTEFPTKPTKRVGGMRNGGVSVSPGPSPPYVTFYVPGTKGAPSMCRLFRYPNLEANQPVASKSFFQADKVEMMWNQKGTGVLLLTSTDVDQTGVSYYGKQALHFMTTKGDSYAVQLNTEGSLHAVAWSPRSTEFCVVYGFMPAKATLFNLKCDVIFDFGTGHRNSIYYNEFGNLLIFGGFGNLPGYLEVWDLNQKKQIADLKAPDTTLLEWSPVGDVFLTATTAPRLRMSNGFKIWHHTGALLHETHWPEKQELLEVIWQKYAPGALKENTISSVKIEGIASKTPQASKQKYVPPGMRNSFSAGSGETASSAATARAPIPGLPPGYRSSAQQAKDKKQKPKNKNKPNEGTANTTNSNKATNGQSGQNNRAVSAGGPNNSAGNGQDKKNRPKTAPTPSPTVTAQDGNGTAENTPKRPQHGSGDPEKDKKIKTINKKLKDIKILKEKNERGEKLEQTQVIKMNSEAELLKELKALKAS
;
A
#
# COMPACT_ATOMS: atom_id res chain seq x y z
N LEU A 1 2.25 15.04 -21.06
CA LEU A 1 2.06 15.01 -19.60
C LEU A 1 1.06 16.07 -19.22
N ALA A 2 -0.03 15.73 -18.54
CA ALA A 2 -0.86 16.76 -17.91
C ALA A 2 -0.43 16.93 -16.44
N ILE A 3 -0.36 18.17 -16.00
CA ILE A 3 0.12 18.57 -14.68
C ILE A 3 -0.98 19.36 -14.00
N ARG A 4 -1.31 18.98 -12.78
CA ARG A 4 -2.19 19.72 -11.87
C ARG A 4 -1.35 20.27 -10.73
N ALA A 5 -1.37 21.58 -10.59
CA ALA A 5 -0.67 22.31 -9.54
C ALA A 5 -1.65 23.22 -8.79
N SER A 6 -1.20 23.80 -7.68
CA SER A 6 -1.98 24.81 -6.94
C SER A 6 -2.26 26.08 -7.75
N THR A 7 -1.51 26.30 -8.82
CA THR A 7 -1.66 27.41 -9.77
C THR A 7 -2.48 27.05 -11.01
N GLY A 8 -3.02 25.83 -11.08
CA GLY A 8 -3.91 25.40 -12.14
C GLY A 8 -3.46 24.16 -12.92
N VAL A 9 -3.88 24.07 -14.18
CA VAL A 9 -3.61 22.93 -15.06
C VAL A 9 -2.73 23.35 -16.22
N GLU A 10 -1.69 22.57 -16.48
CA GLU A 10 -0.79 22.74 -17.61
C GLU A 10 -0.58 21.41 -18.33
N VAL A 11 -0.23 21.48 -19.61
CA VAL A 11 0.19 20.31 -20.38
C VAL A 11 1.61 20.54 -20.88
N TRP A 12 2.44 19.53 -20.70
CA TRP A 12 3.84 19.53 -21.10
C TRP A 12 4.09 18.43 -22.13
N LYS A 13 4.89 18.74 -23.15
CA LYS A 13 5.29 17.81 -24.21
C LYS A 13 6.82 17.72 -24.29
N PRO A 14 7.37 16.58 -24.71
CA PRO A 14 8.79 16.49 -25.01
C PRO A 14 9.07 17.18 -26.35
N GLU A 15 10.17 17.94 -26.44
CA GLU A 15 10.69 18.47 -27.73
C GLU A 15 11.46 17.41 -28.55
N GLY A 16 11.46 16.15 -28.10
CA GLY A 16 12.18 15.02 -28.67
C GLY A 16 12.50 13.95 -27.63
N PHE A 17 13.02 12.78 -28.06
CA PHE A 17 13.27 11.63 -27.18
C PHE A 17 14.26 11.93 -26.03
N LYS A 18 15.22 12.83 -26.26
CA LYS A 18 16.21 13.29 -25.27
C LYS A 18 16.00 14.75 -24.85
N ALA A 19 14.93 15.38 -25.32
CA ALA A 19 14.70 16.79 -25.07
C ALA A 19 13.96 16.98 -23.74
N PRO A 20 14.12 18.13 -23.08
CA PRO A 20 13.36 18.43 -21.89
C PRO A 20 11.86 18.45 -22.20
N TYR A 21 11.05 18.11 -21.20
CA TYR A 21 9.63 18.35 -21.26
C TYR A 21 9.40 19.83 -21.02
N VAL A 22 8.70 20.47 -21.95
CA VAL A 22 8.37 21.89 -21.91
C VAL A 22 6.86 22.06 -21.98
N GLN A 23 6.38 23.19 -21.49
CA GLN A 23 4.96 23.54 -21.58
C GLN A 23 4.51 23.60 -23.04
N ASP A 24 3.37 22.98 -23.35
CA ASP A 24 2.80 23.03 -24.70
C ASP A 24 2.10 24.37 -24.91
N PRO A 25 2.59 25.25 -25.81
CA PRO A 25 1.98 26.56 -26.04
C PRO A 25 0.58 26.46 -26.67
N ALA A 26 0.24 25.32 -27.27
CA ALA A 26 -1.08 25.10 -27.84
C ALA A 26 -2.17 24.86 -26.78
N PHE A 27 -1.79 24.47 -25.56
CA PHE A 27 -2.73 24.29 -24.47
C PHE A 27 -2.92 25.60 -23.71
N ALA A 28 -4.14 26.14 -23.73
CA ALA A 28 -4.50 27.27 -22.90
C ALA A 28 -4.55 26.85 -21.43
N ARG A 29 -3.56 27.31 -20.65
CA ARG A 29 -3.47 27.06 -19.21
C ARG A 29 -4.75 27.52 -18.50
N ASP A 30 -5.32 26.65 -17.67
CA ASP A 30 -6.37 27.03 -16.72
C ASP A 30 -5.69 27.47 -15.42
N GLU A 31 -5.81 28.73 -15.05
CA GLU A 31 -5.17 29.31 -13.85
C GLU A 31 -6.02 29.17 -12.57
N SER A 32 -7.07 28.36 -12.61
CA SER A 32 -7.90 28.14 -11.42
C SER A 32 -7.14 27.46 -10.30
N LYS A 33 -7.07 28.14 -9.15
CA LYS A 33 -6.45 27.64 -7.91
C LYS A 33 -7.24 26.50 -7.26
N LEU A 34 -8.46 26.22 -7.73
CA LEU A 34 -9.36 25.23 -7.14
C LEU A 34 -9.49 23.97 -8.00
N CYS A 35 -8.45 23.63 -8.77
CA CYS A 35 -8.47 22.41 -9.57
C CYS A 35 -8.45 21.13 -8.70
N ARG A 36 -9.59 20.44 -8.62
CA ARG A 36 -9.77 19.29 -7.71
C ARG A 36 -9.37 17.95 -8.32
N ALA A 37 -9.59 17.78 -9.62
CA ALA A 37 -9.32 16.53 -10.33
C ALA A 37 -8.86 16.80 -11.76
N ILE A 38 -8.05 15.89 -12.28
CA ILE A 38 -7.62 15.83 -13.67
C ILE A 38 -7.59 14.37 -14.12
N VAL A 39 -8.05 14.08 -15.34
CA VAL A 39 -8.09 12.70 -15.83
C VAL A 39 -8.01 12.67 -17.36
N TYR A 40 -7.17 11.79 -17.89
CA TYR A 40 -7.21 11.41 -19.30
C TYR A 40 -8.25 10.34 -19.55
N SER A 41 -8.95 10.43 -20.67
CA SER A 41 -9.77 9.32 -21.18
C SER A 41 -8.92 8.07 -21.40
N PRO A 42 -9.42 6.85 -21.13
CA PRO A 42 -8.70 5.60 -21.38
C PRO A 42 -8.11 5.47 -22.79
N ASN A 43 -8.79 5.99 -23.81
CA ASN A 43 -8.31 5.96 -25.19
C ASN A 43 -7.34 7.11 -25.55
N GLY A 44 -7.11 8.07 -24.65
CA GLY A 44 -6.23 9.21 -24.86
C GLY A 44 -6.79 10.39 -25.65
N ARG A 45 -8.05 10.35 -26.10
CA ARG A 45 -8.63 11.38 -26.96
C ARG A 45 -9.04 12.64 -26.22
N PHE A 46 -9.39 12.53 -24.94
CA PHE A 46 -9.88 13.62 -24.12
C PHE A 46 -9.07 13.79 -22.84
N LEU A 47 -8.96 15.03 -22.40
CA LEU A 47 -8.49 15.41 -21.07
C LEU A 47 -9.63 16.17 -20.39
N ALA A 48 -9.98 15.75 -19.17
CA ALA A 48 -10.99 16.42 -18.36
C ALA A 48 -10.39 16.90 -17.04
N TRP A 49 -10.79 18.09 -16.60
CA TRP A 49 -10.39 18.61 -15.29
C TRP A 49 -11.52 19.42 -14.64
N ALA A 50 -11.57 19.41 -13.32
CA ALA A 50 -12.56 20.12 -12.52
C ALA A 50 -11.91 21.37 -11.92
N ASN A 51 -12.21 22.55 -12.44
CA ASN A 51 -11.57 23.81 -12.05
C ASN A 51 -12.27 24.55 -10.88
N GLY A 52 -13.15 23.86 -10.15
CA GLY A 52 -13.89 24.43 -9.02
C GLY A 52 -15.11 25.28 -9.39
N SER A 53 -15.27 25.64 -10.67
CA SER A 53 -16.49 26.27 -11.21
C SER A 53 -17.23 25.35 -12.17
N THR A 54 -16.47 24.67 -13.03
CA THR A 54 -16.98 23.79 -14.08
C THR A 54 -16.04 22.60 -14.27
N VAL A 55 -16.56 21.53 -14.88
CA VAL A 55 -15.73 20.46 -15.42
C VAL A 55 -15.51 20.75 -16.90
N GLN A 56 -14.25 20.94 -17.28
CA GLN A 56 -13.84 21.17 -18.66
C GLN A 56 -13.49 19.83 -19.30
N ILE A 57 -13.92 19.63 -20.54
CA ILE A 57 -13.50 18.49 -21.37
C ILE A 57 -12.83 19.07 -22.61
N CYS A 58 -11.56 18.74 -22.85
CA CYS A 58 -10.84 19.15 -24.06
C CYS A 58 -10.38 17.96 -24.90
N THR A 59 -10.28 18.17 -26.21
CA THR A 59 -9.69 17.20 -27.13
C THR A 59 -8.17 17.32 -27.12
N VAL A 60 -7.47 16.20 -26.99
CA VAL A 60 -6.00 16.19 -26.88
C VAL A 60 -5.29 16.54 -28.21
N SER A 61 -5.93 16.32 -29.36
CA SER A 61 -5.32 16.59 -30.67
C SER A 61 -5.09 18.07 -30.96
N ASN A 62 -5.90 18.96 -30.39
CA ASN A 62 -5.86 20.40 -30.67
C ASN A 62 -6.08 21.28 -29.43
N TRP A 63 -6.17 20.66 -28.25
CA TRP A 63 -6.43 21.31 -26.96
C TRP A 63 -7.69 22.18 -26.90
N LYS A 64 -8.65 21.99 -27.82
CA LYS A 64 -9.90 22.73 -27.81
C LYS A 64 -10.86 22.14 -26.78
N VAL A 65 -11.46 23.01 -25.97
CA VAL A 65 -12.53 22.63 -25.05
C VAL A 65 -13.78 22.27 -25.87
N VAL A 66 -14.25 21.04 -25.71
CA VAL A 66 -15.46 20.52 -26.33
C VAL A 66 -16.68 20.90 -25.51
N HIS A 67 -16.62 20.66 -24.19
CA HIS A 67 -17.75 20.85 -23.29
C HIS A 67 -17.33 21.47 -21.96
N LYS A 68 -18.24 22.26 -21.38
CA LYS A 68 -18.13 22.83 -20.03
C LYS A 68 -19.34 22.40 -19.21
N LEU A 69 -19.14 21.50 -18.26
CA LEU A 69 -20.21 20.97 -17.42
C LEU A 69 -20.34 21.83 -16.15
N PRO A 70 -21.55 22.28 -15.75
CA PRO A 70 -21.76 23.18 -14.62
C PRO A 70 -21.70 22.43 -13.27
N ARG A 71 -20.55 21.82 -12.97
CA ARG A 71 -20.30 21.03 -11.75
C ARG A 71 -19.17 21.66 -10.92
N PRO A 72 -19.44 22.74 -10.15
CA PRO A 72 -18.42 23.41 -9.34
C PRO A 72 -17.95 22.57 -8.15
N LYS A 73 -18.74 21.59 -7.72
CA LYS A 73 -18.44 20.71 -6.58
C LYS A 73 -17.87 19.36 -6.98
N ALA A 74 -17.62 19.14 -8.28
CA ALA A 74 -16.97 17.93 -8.78
C ALA A 74 -15.63 17.73 -8.06
N PHE A 75 -15.52 16.59 -7.39
CA PHE A 75 -14.34 16.21 -6.62
C PHE A 75 -13.57 15.09 -7.31
N TYR A 76 -14.28 14.11 -7.88
CA TYR A 76 -13.68 13.05 -8.68
C TYR A 76 -14.25 13.01 -10.09
N LEU A 77 -13.41 12.62 -11.03
CA LEU A 77 -13.73 12.42 -12.44
C LEU A 77 -13.25 11.04 -12.87
N LYS A 78 -14.07 10.33 -13.65
CA LYS A 78 -13.68 9.04 -14.23
C LYS A 78 -14.36 8.85 -15.58
N PHE A 79 -13.59 8.46 -16.59
CA PHE A 79 -14.17 8.07 -17.88
C PHE A 79 -14.56 6.59 -17.87
N SER A 80 -15.61 6.28 -18.62
CA SER A 80 -15.97 4.93 -19.02
C SER A 80 -14.88 4.28 -19.91
N PRO A 81 -14.81 2.93 -20.01
CA PRO A 81 -13.72 2.21 -20.67
C PRO A 81 -13.42 2.61 -22.13
N ARG A 82 -14.45 2.89 -22.95
CA ARG A 82 -14.29 3.37 -24.35
C ARG A 82 -14.28 4.89 -24.45
N SER A 83 -14.44 5.56 -23.30
CA SER A 83 -14.47 7.01 -23.13
C SER A 83 -15.65 7.68 -23.81
N THR A 84 -16.79 6.98 -23.89
CA THR A 84 -18.05 7.54 -24.39
C THR A 84 -18.71 8.43 -23.34
N TYR A 85 -18.60 8.02 -22.08
CA TYR A 85 -19.18 8.72 -20.93
C TYR A 85 -18.14 9.23 -19.95
N LEU A 86 -18.41 10.40 -19.35
CA LEU A 86 -17.66 10.97 -18.24
C LEU A 86 -18.53 10.95 -16.97
N MET A 87 -17.99 10.36 -15.92
CA MET A 87 -18.57 10.36 -14.59
C MET A 87 -18.00 11.51 -13.76
N THR A 88 -18.89 12.23 -13.06
CA THR A 88 -18.51 13.24 -12.08
C THR A 88 -19.13 12.91 -10.74
N TRP A 89 -18.33 12.96 -9.67
CA TRP A 89 -18.81 12.73 -8.31
C TRP A 89 -18.55 13.95 -7.42
N GLU A 90 -19.58 14.34 -6.71
CA GLU A 90 -19.58 15.42 -5.74
C GLU A 90 -19.77 14.86 -4.33
N ILE A 91 -19.19 15.53 -3.32
CA ILE A 91 -19.42 15.16 -1.93
C ILE A 91 -20.90 15.35 -1.62
N TYR A 92 -21.55 14.28 -1.16
CA TYR A 92 -22.95 14.33 -0.76
C TYR A 92 -23.10 15.21 0.49
N THR A 93 -23.81 16.33 0.35
CA THR A 93 -24.10 17.26 1.44
C THR A 93 -25.59 17.53 1.51
N GLU A 94 -26.22 17.24 2.66
CA GLU A 94 -27.61 17.60 2.93
C GLU A 94 -27.65 19.00 3.55
N ASN A 95 -28.17 19.98 2.82
CA ASN A 95 -28.39 21.31 3.36
C ASN A 95 -29.77 21.39 4.00
N PRO A 96 -29.88 21.74 5.30
CA PRO A 96 -31.19 21.83 5.98
C PRO A 96 -32.16 22.85 5.38
N LYS A 97 -31.67 23.77 4.55
CA LYS A 97 -32.43 24.85 3.90
C LYS A 97 -32.92 24.50 2.50
N ASP A 98 -32.50 23.37 1.93
CA ASP A 98 -32.92 22.97 0.60
C ASP A 98 -34.29 22.27 0.67
N GLU A 99 -35.23 22.66 -0.21
CA GLU A 99 -36.57 22.04 -0.29
C GLU A 99 -36.52 20.54 -0.64
N VAL A 100 -35.55 20.15 -1.47
CA VAL A 100 -35.26 18.75 -1.81
C VAL A 100 -34.06 18.26 -1.00
N LYS A 101 -34.34 17.40 -0.01
CA LYS A 101 -33.33 16.84 0.89
C LYS A 101 -32.36 15.87 0.20
N GLU A 102 -32.81 15.19 -0.86
CA GLU A 102 -32.07 14.12 -1.52
C GLU A 102 -31.73 14.51 -2.96
N LYS A 103 -30.58 15.17 -3.15
CA LYS A 103 -30.06 15.53 -4.48
C LYS A 103 -29.03 14.51 -4.96
N PRO A 104 -29.06 14.11 -6.24
CA PRO A 104 -28.00 13.30 -6.84
C PRO A 104 -26.64 13.99 -6.70
N ASN A 105 -25.60 13.21 -6.51
CA ASN A 105 -24.22 13.67 -6.41
C ASN A 105 -23.26 12.90 -7.33
N LEU A 106 -23.73 11.81 -7.94
CA LEU A 106 -23.05 11.10 -9.00
C LEU A 106 -23.80 11.35 -10.30
N PHE A 107 -23.09 11.88 -11.30
CA PHE A 107 -23.64 12.23 -12.61
C PHE A 107 -22.83 11.56 -13.72
N LEU A 108 -23.52 11.19 -14.80
CA LEU A 108 -22.95 10.63 -16.01
C LEU A 108 -23.28 11.52 -17.19
N TYR A 109 -22.27 11.91 -17.94
CA TYR A 109 -22.37 12.76 -19.11
C TYR A 109 -21.96 11.98 -20.36
N ASP A 110 -22.72 12.10 -21.43
CA ASP A 110 -22.24 11.71 -22.75
C ASP A 110 -21.19 12.74 -23.23
N VAL A 111 -20.00 12.26 -23.55
CA VAL A 111 -18.86 13.11 -23.96
C VAL A 111 -19.10 13.71 -25.34
N ALA A 112 -19.87 13.05 -26.21
CA ALA A 112 -20.17 13.58 -27.55
C ALA A 112 -21.13 14.78 -27.47
N SER A 113 -22.28 14.62 -26.80
CA SER A 113 -23.29 15.67 -26.70
C SER A 113 -23.10 16.65 -25.54
N GLY A 114 -22.33 16.31 -24.52
CA GLY A 114 -22.19 17.09 -23.28
C GLY A 114 -23.42 17.05 -22.38
N ARG A 115 -24.42 16.22 -22.70
CA ARG A 115 -25.68 16.11 -21.95
C ARG A 115 -25.55 15.14 -20.78
N GLU A 116 -26.24 15.46 -19.69
CA GLU A 116 -26.42 14.54 -18.57
C GLU A 116 -27.38 13.43 -19.00
N VAL A 117 -26.92 12.18 -18.94
CA VAL A 117 -27.71 11.01 -19.34
C VAL A 117 -28.19 10.20 -18.13
N PHE A 118 -27.53 10.32 -16.99
CA PHE A 118 -27.87 9.57 -15.78
C PHE A 118 -27.38 10.29 -14.52
N SER A 119 -28.15 10.17 -13.44
CA SER A 119 -27.74 10.66 -12.12
C SER A 119 -28.31 9.80 -11.00
N ILE A 120 -27.53 9.65 -9.93
CA ILE A 120 -27.92 8.86 -8.75
C ILE A 120 -27.28 9.42 -7.47
N ILE A 121 -27.87 9.09 -6.34
CA ILE A 121 -27.33 9.40 -5.02
C ILE A 121 -26.35 8.29 -4.63
N GLN A 122 -25.09 8.66 -4.44
CA GLN A 122 -24.03 7.79 -3.94
C GLN A 122 -23.43 8.39 -2.66
N LYS A 123 -23.95 7.97 -1.50
CA LYS A 123 -23.49 8.44 -0.19
C LYS A 123 -22.12 7.85 0.18
N ARG A 124 -21.76 6.68 -0.36
CA ARG A 124 -20.48 6.03 -0.07
C ARG A 124 -19.38 6.72 -0.88
N HIS A 125 -18.37 7.25 -0.19
CA HIS A 125 -17.21 7.88 -0.83
C HIS A 125 -16.26 6.82 -1.44
N ALA A 126 -16.12 5.65 -0.81
CA ALA A 126 -15.34 4.53 -1.34
C ALA A 126 -16.12 3.78 -2.43
N ASP A 127 -15.44 3.37 -3.49
CA ASP A 127 -16.01 2.71 -4.69
C ASP A 127 -17.24 3.47 -5.23
N TRP A 128 -17.11 4.79 -5.34
CA TRP A 128 -18.16 5.67 -5.88
C TRP A 128 -18.38 5.45 -7.38
N GLU A 129 -17.37 4.92 -8.08
CA GLU A 129 -17.38 4.71 -9.52
C GLU A 129 -18.34 3.58 -9.94
N MET A 130 -18.84 3.68 -11.17
CA MET A 130 -19.67 2.66 -11.78
C MET A 130 -18.75 1.62 -12.38
N HIS A 131 -19.07 0.35 -12.17
CA HIS A 131 -18.32 -0.75 -12.73
C HIS A 131 -18.87 -1.07 -14.12
N TRP A 132 -18.15 -0.64 -15.14
CA TRP A 132 -18.52 -0.84 -16.54
C TRP A 132 -17.98 -2.17 -17.09
N ALA A 133 -18.77 -2.80 -17.95
CA ALA A 133 -18.24 -3.76 -18.91
C ALA A 133 -17.34 -3.05 -19.93
N ALA A 134 -16.37 -3.77 -20.50
CA ALA A 134 -15.39 -3.18 -21.43
C ALA A 134 -16.02 -2.62 -22.72
N ASP A 135 -17.16 -3.16 -23.14
CA ASP A 135 -17.93 -2.71 -24.29
C ASP A 135 -18.94 -1.60 -23.96
N GLU A 136 -19.04 -1.18 -22.70
CA GLU A 136 -20.02 -0.22 -22.18
C GLU A 136 -21.49 -0.65 -22.32
N SER A 137 -21.76 -1.94 -22.61
CA SER A 137 -23.12 -2.48 -22.73
C SER A 137 -23.85 -2.63 -21.38
N LEU A 138 -23.09 -2.67 -20.30
CA LEU A 138 -23.58 -2.88 -18.94
C LEU A 138 -22.75 -2.05 -17.97
N PHE A 139 -23.41 -1.45 -16.99
CA PHE A 139 -22.74 -0.97 -15.78
C PHE A 139 -23.49 -1.39 -14.52
N ALA A 140 -22.72 -1.56 -13.44
CA ALA A 140 -23.22 -1.86 -12.12
C ALA A 140 -22.84 -0.76 -11.13
N VAL A 141 -23.78 -0.40 -10.26
CA VAL A 141 -23.55 0.55 -9.17
C VAL A 141 -24.12 -0.02 -7.87
N MET A 142 -23.36 0.10 -6.79
CA MET A 142 -23.81 -0.32 -5.46
C MET A 142 -24.42 0.87 -4.71
N VAL A 143 -25.70 0.75 -4.33
CA VAL A 143 -26.43 1.78 -3.59
C VAL A 143 -27.22 1.12 -2.47
N GLY A 144 -27.06 1.60 -1.22
CA GLY A 144 -27.87 1.13 -0.09
C GLY A 144 -27.69 -0.35 0.27
N GLY A 145 -26.63 -1.02 -0.17
CA GLY A 145 -26.42 -2.47 0.02
C GLY A 145 -27.10 -3.34 -1.03
N GLU A 146 -27.59 -2.75 -2.11
CA GLU A 146 -28.05 -3.42 -3.32
C GLU A 146 -27.14 -3.06 -4.50
N VAL A 147 -26.95 -4.00 -5.42
CA VAL A 147 -26.29 -3.75 -6.70
C VAL A 147 -27.37 -3.57 -7.76
N LEU A 148 -27.31 -2.43 -8.43
CA LEU A 148 -28.21 -2.06 -9.52
C LEU A 148 -27.45 -2.23 -10.85
N PHE A 149 -28.02 -3.04 -11.75
CA PHE A 149 -27.49 -3.29 -13.09
C PHE A 149 -28.30 -2.52 -14.13
N TYR A 150 -27.60 -1.84 -15.04
CA TYR A 150 -28.19 -1.06 -16.12
C TYR A 150 -27.61 -1.50 -17.45
N GLU A 151 -28.46 -1.95 -18.37
CA GLU A 151 -28.07 -2.31 -19.73
C GLU A 151 -28.19 -1.10 -20.65
N VAL A 152 -27.10 -0.73 -21.30
CA VAL A 152 -27.03 0.38 -22.23
C VAL A 152 -27.03 -0.19 -23.65
N LYS A 153 -28.06 0.16 -24.44
CA LYS A 153 -28.14 -0.20 -25.86
C LYS A 153 -27.87 1.05 -26.70
N PRO A 154 -27.09 0.96 -27.79
CA PRO A 154 -26.72 2.14 -28.59
C PRO A 154 -27.91 2.90 -29.18
N ASP A 155 -28.96 2.20 -29.58
CA ASP A 155 -30.10 2.75 -30.33
C ASP A 155 -31.30 3.12 -29.46
N THR A 156 -31.19 3.03 -28.14
CA THR A 156 -32.29 3.34 -27.21
C THR A 156 -31.94 4.49 -26.29
N GLU A 157 -32.96 5.10 -25.69
CA GLU A 157 -32.76 6.05 -24.60
C GLU A 157 -31.92 5.42 -23.47
N PHE A 158 -31.13 6.27 -22.80
CA PHE A 158 -30.28 5.83 -21.70
C PHE A 158 -31.14 5.23 -20.57
N PRO A 159 -30.78 4.08 -19.99
CA PRO A 159 -31.63 3.39 -19.02
C PRO A 159 -31.80 4.22 -17.74
N THR A 160 -33.06 4.55 -17.42
CA THR A 160 -33.43 5.27 -16.18
C THR A 160 -33.76 4.32 -15.03
N LYS A 161 -34.09 3.06 -15.33
CA LYS A 161 -34.42 2.02 -14.35
C LYS A 161 -33.43 0.86 -14.45
N PRO A 162 -33.07 0.23 -13.33
CA PRO A 162 -32.18 -0.91 -13.35
C PRO A 162 -32.88 -2.14 -13.96
N THR A 163 -32.18 -2.83 -14.85
CA THR A 163 -32.62 -4.08 -15.48
C THR A 163 -32.67 -5.22 -14.48
N LYS A 164 -31.68 -5.29 -13.58
CA LYS A 164 -31.62 -6.27 -12.49
C LYS A 164 -31.17 -5.61 -11.19
N ARG A 165 -31.64 -6.16 -10.06
CA ARG A 165 -31.23 -5.77 -8.72
C ARG A 165 -30.81 -7.00 -7.93
N VAL A 166 -29.69 -6.91 -7.24
CA VAL A 166 -29.20 -7.96 -6.34
C VAL A 166 -29.03 -7.34 -4.96
N GLY A 167 -29.85 -7.76 -4.00
CA GLY A 167 -29.85 -7.25 -2.63
C GLY A 167 -29.04 -8.10 -1.65
N GLY A 168 -28.98 -7.66 -0.39
CA GLY A 168 -28.40 -8.43 0.71
C GLY A 168 -26.89 -8.20 0.96
N MET A 169 -26.31 -7.14 0.38
CA MET A 169 -24.87 -6.87 0.41
C MET A 169 -24.54 -5.62 1.21
N ARG A 170 -25.15 -5.43 2.39
CA ARG A 170 -24.77 -4.32 3.26
C ARG A 170 -23.28 -4.43 3.60
N ASN A 171 -22.53 -3.38 3.31
CA ASN A 171 -21.06 -3.32 3.43
C ASN A 171 -20.30 -4.32 2.52
N GLY A 172 -20.98 -4.88 1.52
CA GLY A 172 -20.36 -5.71 0.48
C GLY A 172 -19.65 -4.89 -0.59
N GLY A 173 -19.27 -5.57 -1.66
CA GLY A 173 -18.67 -4.95 -2.83
C GLY A 173 -19.10 -5.65 -4.11
N VAL A 174 -19.01 -4.95 -5.23
CA VAL A 174 -19.21 -5.51 -6.57
C VAL A 174 -18.02 -5.13 -7.43
N SER A 175 -17.66 -5.98 -8.37
CA SER A 175 -16.71 -5.62 -9.42
C SER A 175 -17.07 -6.35 -10.71
N VAL A 176 -17.10 -5.61 -11.81
CA VAL A 176 -17.40 -6.13 -13.16
C VAL A 176 -16.09 -6.37 -13.89
N SER A 177 -15.96 -7.52 -14.55
CA SER A 177 -14.75 -7.88 -15.27
C SER A 177 -14.56 -6.99 -16.50
N PRO A 178 -13.33 -6.51 -16.80
CA PRO A 178 -13.01 -5.77 -18.02
C PRO A 178 -12.88 -6.68 -19.27
N GLY A 179 -13.44 -7.89 -19.23
CA GLY A 179 -13.38 -8.89 -20.30
C GLY A 179 -14.45 -8.74 -21.37
N PRO A 180 -14.51 -9.67 -22.34
CA PRO A 180 -15.53 -9.69 -23.37
C PRO A 180 -16.93 -9.90 -22.79
N SER A 181 -17.93 -9.36 -23.46
CA SER A 181 -19.34 -9.54 -23.10
C SER A 181 -19.83 -10.95 -23.49
N PRO A 182 -20.68 -11.61 -22.68
CA PRO A 182 -21.23 -11.14 -21.42
C PRO A 182 -20.19 -11.12 -20.28
N PRO A 183 -20.13 -10.04 -19.49
CA PRO A 183 -19.12 -9.88 -18.46
C PRO A 183 -19.35 -10.82 -17.28
N TYR A 184 -18.25 -11.13 -16.59
CA TYR A 184 -18.30 -11.75 -15.28
C TYR A 184 -18.43 -10.69 -14.20
N VAL A 185 -19.12 -11.03 -13.11
CA VAL A 185 -19.36 -10.14 -11.98
C VAL A 185 -18.97 -10.85 -10.70
N THR A 186 -18.10 -10.23 -9.91
CA THR A 186 -17.78 -10.68 -8.56
C THR A 186 -18.57 -9.89 -7.54
N PHE A 187 -19.10 -10.61 -6.56
CA PHE A 187 -19.78 -10.06 -5.41
C PHE A 187 -19.05 -10.45 -4.15
N TYR A 188 -18.76 -9.45 -3.33
CA TYR A 188 -18.32 -9.65 -1.96
C TYR A 188 -19.52 -9.53 -1.01
N VAL A 189 -19.77 -10.60 -0.28
CA VAL A 189 -20.80 -10.67 0.78
C VAL A 189 -20.08 -10.80 2.12
N PRO A 190 -20.14 -9.78 2.99
CA PRO A 190 -19.55 -9.84 4.32
C PRO A 190 -20.19 -10.94 5.16
N GLY A 191 -19.38 -11.65 5.93
CA GLY A 191 -19.84 -12.64 6.90
C GLY A 191 -20.59 -11.97 8.05
N THR A 192 -21.65 -12.61 8.53
CA THR A 192 -22.33 -12.24 9.77
C THR A 192 -21.72 -13.00 10.96
N LYS A 193 -22.12 -12.69 12.20
CA LYS A 193 -21.59 -13.37 13.39
C LYS A 193 -21.71 -14.89 13.26
N GLY A 194 -20.57 -15.58 13.16
CA GLY A 194 -20.47 -17.04 13.02
C GLY A 194 -20.50 -17.57 11.58
N ALA A 195 -20.81 -16.74 10.59
CA ALA A 195 -20.78 -17.10 9.17
C ALA A 195 -19.53 -16.54 8.48
N PRO A 196 -18.90 -17.28 7.55
CA PRO A 196 -17.74 -16.78 6.81
C PRO A 196 -18.14 -15.65 5.86
N SER A 197 -17.18 -14.76 5.58
CA SER A 197 -17.25 -13.86 4.43
C SER A 197 -17.08 -14.67 3.14
N MET A 198 -17.77 -14.28 2.08
CA MET A 198 -17.72 -15.03 0.82
C MET A 198 -17.64 -14.09 -0.36
N CYS A 199 -16.76 -14.40 -1.31
CA CYS A 199 -16.75 -13.81 -2.62
C CYS A 199 -17.29 -14.81 -3.64
N ARG A 200 -18.27 -14.39 -4.43
CA ARG A 200 -18.93 -15.22 -5.44
C ARG A 200 -18.78 -14.60 -6.81
N LEU A 201 -18.49 -15.44 -7.78
CA LEU A 201 -18.31 -15.07 -9.18
C LEU A 201 -19.51 -15.57 -9.99
N PHE A 202 -20.10 -14.69 -10.79
CA PHE A 202 -21.23 -14.99 -11.67
C PHE A 202 -20.94 -14.54 -13.09
N ARG A 203 -21.70 -15.09 -14.04
CA ARG A 203 -21.68 -14.65 -15.45
C ARG A 203 -23.00 -13.95 -15.75
N TYR A 204 -22.96 -12.67 -16.08
CA TYR A 204 -24.18 -11.95 -16.44
C TYR A 204 -24.84 -12.58 -17.69
N PRO A 205 -26.18 -12.67 -17.79
CA PRO A 205 -27.21 -12.20 -16.85
C PRO A 205 -27.56 -13.21 -15.76
N ASN A 206 -26.93 -14.39 -15.68
CA ASN A 206 -27.22 -15.38 -14.66
C ASN A 206 -26.54 -15.00 -13.33
N LEU A 207 -27.32 -14.35 -12.45
CA LEU A 207 -26.89 -13.86 -11.15
C LEU A 207 -27.62 -14.61 -10.00
N GLU A 208 -28.13 -15.80 -10.26
CA GLU A 208 -28.86 -16.57 -9.26
C GLU A 208 -27.93 -17.06 -8.15
N ALA A 209 -28.26 -16.76 -6.89
CA ALA A 209 -27.35 -16.96 -5.76
C ALA A 209 -26.91 -18.43 -5.53
N ASN A 210 -27.67 -19.39 -6.06
CA ASN A 210 -27.43 -20.84 -5.99
C ASN A 210 -26.51 -21.37 -7.12
N GLN A 211 -26.22 -20.58 -8.15
CA GLN A 211 -25.41 -21.00 -9.30
C GLN A 211 -24.20 -20.07 -9.55
N PRO A 212 -23.30 -19.86 -8.56
CA PRO A 212 -22.04 -19.17 -8.82
C PRO A 212 -21.13 -20.02 -9.72
N VAL A 213 -20.39 -19.36 -10.61
CA VAL A 213 -19.32 -19.97 -11.41
C VAL A 213 -18.18 -20.41 -10.50
N ALA A 214 -17.76 -19.52 -9.59
CA ALA A 214 -16.76 -19.79 -8.58
C ALA A 214 -17.19 -19.16 -7.25
N SER A 215 -16.81 -19.77 -6.13
CA SER A 215 -17.10 -19.24 -4.81
C SER A 215 -15.91 -19.48 -3.89
N LYS A 216 -15.48 -18.43 -3.19
CA LYS A 216 -14.42 -18.49 -2.19
C LYS A 216 -14.90 -17.93 -0.88
N SER A 217 -14.89 -18.77 0.16
CA SER A 217 -15.13 -18.35 1.55
C SER A 217 -13.83 -18.12 2.28
N PHE A 218 -13.82 -17.12 3.16
CA PHE A 218 -12.74 -16.82 4.09
C PHE A 218 -13.31 -16.26 5.40
N PHE A 219 -12.60 -16.53 6.49
CA PHE A 219 -12.95 -16.00 7.82
C PHE A 219 -12.13 -14.74 8.09
N GLN A 220 -12.71 -13.82 8.86
CA GLN A 220 -12.06 -12.56 9.26
C GLN A 220 -11.65 -11.75 8.01
N ALA A 221 -12.60 -11.06 7.41
CA ALA A 221 -12.33 -10.08 6.37
C ALA A 221 -13.30 -8.91 6.56
N ASP A 222 -12.74 -7.77 6.95
CA ASP A 222 -13.50 -6.53 7.13
C ASP A 222 -13.63 -5.82 5.79
N LYS A 223 -12.56 -5.85 4.99
CA LYS A 223 -12.51 -5.29 3.64
C LYS A 223 -11.97 -6.31 2.65
N VAL A 224 -12.51 -6.27 1.44
CA VAL A 224 -12.05 -7.09 0.31
C VAL A 224 -11.88 -6.20 -0.91
N GLU A 225 -10.68 -6.18 -1.46
CA GLU A 225 -10.39 -5.54 -2.74
C GLU A 225 -10.39 -6.60 -3.85
N MET A 226 -11.17 -6.34 -4.90
CA MET A 226 -11.37 -7.23 -6.04
C MET A 226 -10.61 -6.68 -7.25
N MET A 227 -9.48 -7.31 -7.59
CA MET A 227 -8.59 -6.86 -8.66
C MET A 227 -8.68 -7.82 -9.85
N TRP A 228 -9.33 -7.39 -10.93
CA TRP A 228 -9.41 -8.17 -12.16
C TRP A 228 -8.14 -8.07 -12.99
N ASN A 229 -7.77 -9.15 -13.68
CA ASN A 229 -6.81 -9.06 -14.76
C ASN A 229 -7.43 -8.33 -15.98
N GLN A 230 -6.59 -7.79 -16.86
CA GLN A 230 -7.05 -6.99 -18.00
C GLN A 230 -7.93 -7.78 -18.98
N LYS A 231 -7.72 -9.09 -19.12
CA LYS A 231 -8.57 -9.98 -19.94
C LYS A 231 -9.91 -10.35 -19.30
N GLY A 232 -10.12 -10.07 -18.01
CA GLY A 232 -11.33 -10.45 -17.27
C GLY A 232 -11.49 -11.96 -17.04
N THR A 233 -10.41 -12.75 -17.11
CA THR A 233 -10.43 -14.21 -16.91
C THR A 233 -10.12 -14.65 -15.48
N GLY A 234 -9.60 -13.75 -14.66
CA GLY A 234 -9.24 -14.04 -13.27
C GLY A 234 -9.28 -12.79 -12.39
N VAL A 235 -9.56 -13.01 -11.11
CA VAL A 235 -9.71 -11.95 -10.10
C VAL A 235 -8.92 -12.33 -8.85
N LEU A 236 -8.10 -11.39 -8.38
CA LEU A 236 -7.45 -11.47 -7.08
C LEU A 236 -8.34 -10.83 -6.03
N LEU A 237 -8.43 -11.48 -4.87
CA LEU A 237 -9.15 -11.00 -3.71
C LEU A 237 -8.13 -10.73 -2.61
N LEU A 238 -7.88 -9.46 -2.34
CA LEU A 238 -7.07 -9.04 -1.20
C LEU A 238 -8.02 -8.82 -0.02
N THR A 239 -7.95 -9.71 0.96
CA THR A 239 -8.73 -9.61 2.20
C THR A 239 -7.88 -8.93 3.26
N SER A 240 -8.49 -8.05 4.05
CA SER A 240 -7.84 -7.40 5.19
C SER A 240 -8.77 -7.36 6.40
N THR A 241 -8.18 -7.50 7.58
CA THR A 241 -8.83 -7.25 8.87
C THR A 241 -8.19 -6.07 9.55
N ASP A 242 -8.97 -5.26 10.25
CA ASP A 242 -8.47 -4.06 10.93
C ASP A 242 -7.87 -4.42 12.30
N VAL A 243 -8.43 -5.42 12.98
CA VAL A 243 -7.94 -5.90 14.27
C VAL A 243 -7.97 -7.42 14.27
N ASP A 244 -6.81 -8.02 14.51
CA ASP A 244 -6.72 -9.46 14.69
C ASP A 244 -7.36 -9.86 16.03
N GLN A 245 -8.48 -10.58 15.97
CA GLN A 245 -9.20 -11.05 17.16
C GLN A 245 -8.36 -11.99 18.02
N THR A 246 -7.29 -12.56 17.46
CA THR A 246 -6.35 -13.40 18.21
C THR A 246 -5.35 -12.58 19.06
N GLY A 247 -5.28 -11.26 18.85
CA GLY A 247 -4.39 -10.36 19.58
C GLY A 247 -2.91 -10.47 19.20
N VAL A 248 -2.56 -11.28 18.19
CA VAL A 248 -1.18 -11.51 17.76
C VAL A 248 -0.65 -10.33 16.94
N SER A 249 -1.51 -9.64 16.19
CA SER A 249 -1.11 -8.51 15.34
C SER A 249 -2.01 -7.27 15.55
N TYR A 250 -1.39 -6.14 15.90
CA TYR A 250 -2.09 -4.86 16.05
C TYR A 250 -2.53 -4.26 14.70
N TYR A 251 -1.90 -4.70 13.60
CA TYR A 251 -2.16 -4.23 12.24
C TYR A 251 -3.12 -5.14 11.45
N GLY A 252 -3.76 -6.07 12.13
CA GLY A 252 -4.62 -7.07 11.52
C GLY A 252 -3.89 -8.04 10.60
N LYS A 253 -4.66 -8.78 9.80
CA LYS A 253 -4.21 -9.85 8.92
C LYS A 253 -4.66 -9.59 7.50
N GLN A 254 -3.76 -9.79 6.55
CA GLN A 254 -4.08 -9.77 5.13
C GLN A 254 -3.91 -11.17 4.54
N ALA A 255 -4.79 -11.52 3.61
CA ALA A 255 -4.62 -12.73 2.81
C ALA A 255 -4.96 -12.45 1.35
N LEU A 256 -4.33 -13.22 0.46
CA LEU A 256 -4.56 -13.11 -0.97
C LEU A 256 -5.21 -14.40 -1.46
N HIS A 257 -6.32 -14.26 -2.16
CA HIS A 257 -7.00 -15.36 -2.83
C HIS A 257 -7.11 -15.06 -4.32
N PHE A 258 -7.25 -16.12 -5.12
CA PHE A 258 -7.41 -16.02 -6.57
C PHE A 258 -8.65 -16.81 -6.98
N MET A 259 -9.47 -16.25 -7.86
CA MET A 259 -10.59 -16.95 -8.49
C MET A 259 -10.51 -16.83 -10.01
N THR A 260 -10.89 -17.89 -10.71
CA THR A 260 -10.93 -17.93 -12.17
C THR A 260 -12.35 -17.98 -12.69
N THR A 261 -12.54 -17.54 -13.93
CA THR A 261 -13.82 -17.72 -14.65
C THR A 261 -14.12 -19.16 -15.05
N LYS A 262 -13.19 -20.09 -14.80
CA LYS A 262 -13.35 -21.53 -15.02
C LYS A 262 -13.97 -22.26 -13.83
N GLY A 263 -14.11 -21.59 -12.68
CA GLY A 263 -14.65 -22.17 -11.46
C GLY A 263 -13.61 -22.47 -10.38
N ASP A 264 -12.32 -22.40 -10.73
CA ASP A 264 -11.25 -22.66 -9.76
C ASP A 264 -11.09 -21.50 -8.78
N SER A 265 -10.83 -21.83 -7.51
CA SER A 265 -10.50 -20.85 -6.48
C SER A 265 -9.33 -21.32 -5.62
N TYR A 266 -8.33 -20.47 -5.46
CA TYR A 266 -7.07 -20.78 -4.77
C TYR A 266 -6.82 -19.79 -3.65
N ALA A 267 -6.18 -20.25 -2.57
CA ALA A 267 -5.54 -19.36 -1.60
C ALA A 267 -4.07 -19.24 -1.99
N VAL A 268 -3.57 -18.03 -2.17
CA VAL A 268 -2.17 -17.80 -2.53
C VAL A 268 -1.32 -18.06 -1.29
N GLN A 269 -0.47 -19.07 -1.34
CA GLN A 269 0.41 -19.42 -0.24
C GLN A 269 1.67 -18.56 -0.28
N LEU A 270 1.83 -17.73 0.75
CA LEU A 270 3.00 -16.87 0.91
C LEU A 270 3.98 -17.59 1.86
N ASN A 271 5.20 -17.83 1.39
CA ASN A 271 6.23 -18.61 2.12
C ASN A 271 6.95 -17.83 3.23
N THR A 272 6.48 -16.64 3.58
CA THR A 272 7.11 -15.79 4.59
C THR A 272 6.02 -15.05 5.35
N GLU A 273 6.16 -14.98 6.66
CA GLU A 273 5.26 -14.24 7.53
C GLU A 273 5.49 -12.72 7.42
N GLY A 274 4.42 -11.96 7.57
CA GLY A 274 4.44 -10.50 7.58
C GLY A 274 3.30 -9.92 6.77
N SER A 275 3.31 -8.60 6.63
CA SER A 275 2.29 -7.85 5.89
C SER A 275 2.42 -8.03 4.37
N LEU A 276 1.31 -7.85 3.66
CA LEU A 276 1.28 -7.81 2.21
C LEU A 276 1.34 -6.35 1.77
N HIS A 277 2.47 -5.95 1.18
CA HIS A 277 2.75 -4.55 0.87
C HIS A 277 2.16 -4.13 -0.47
N ALA A 278 2.26 -4.99 -1.48
CA ALA A 278 1.73 -4.71 -2.82
C ALA A 278 1.39 -5.99 -3.59
N VAL A 279 0.36 -5.90 -4.42
CA VAL A 279 -0.07 -6.93 -5.37
C VAL A 279 -0.33 -6.23 -6.70
N ALA A 280 0.17 -6.78 -7.79
CA ALA A 280 -0.07 -6.23 -9.11
C ALA A 280 -0.22 -7.33 -10.16
N TRP A 281 -1.25 -7.20 -10.99
CA TRP A 281 -1.43 -8.03 -12.18
C TRP A 281 -0.42 -7.65 -13.26
N SER A 282 0.15 -8.65 -13.93
CA SER A 282 0.84 -8.39 -15.20
C SER A 282 -0.19 -7.99 -16.26
N PRO A 283 0.06 -6.94 -17.07
CA PRO A 283 -0.82 -6.56 -18.17
C PRO A 283 -1.08 -7.70 -19.17
N ARG A 284 -0.12 -8.63 -19.31
CA ARG A 284 -0.28 -9.86 -20.12
C ARG A 284 -1.40 -10.79 -19.60
N SER A 285 -1.88 -10.58 -18.37
CA SER A 285 -2.98 -11.29 -17.71
C SER A 285 -2.72 -12.79 -17.45
N THR A 286 -1.45 -13.20 -17.47
CA THR A 286 -1.01 -14.60 -17.26
C THR A 286 -0.32 -14.85 -15.92
N GLU A 287 0.07 -13.78 -15.24
CA GLU A 287 0.86 -13.82 -14.02
C GLU A 287 0.60 -12.58 -13.16
N PHE A 288 0.95 -12.64 -11.88
CA PHE A 288 0.86 -11.51 -10.96
C PHE A 288 2.03 -11.53 -9.99
N CYS A 289 2.47 -10.37 -9.54
CA CYS A 289 3.56 -10.23 -8.57
C CYS A 289 3.02 -9.77 -7.22
N VAL A 290 3.63 -10.29 -6.16
CA VAL A 290 3.29 -9.96 -4.77
C VAL A 290 4.57 -9.60 -4.03
N VAL A 291 4.52 -8.49 -3.30
CA VAL A 291 5.55 -8.07 -2.33
C VAL A 291 4.99 -8.24 -0.94
N TYR A 292 5.63 -9.08 -0.12
CA TYR A 292 5.12 -9.48 1.19
C TYR A 292 6.23 -9.82 2.17
N GLY A 293 5.86 -9.93 3.44
CA GLY A 293 6.76 -10.28 4.54
C GLY A 293 7.31 -9.06 5.28
N PHE A 294 8.04 -9.31 6.37
CA PHE A 294 8.73 -8.24 7.11
C PHE A 294 9.81 -7.57 6.26
N MET A 295 10.03 -6.27 6.46
CA MET A 295 11.09 -5.55 5.75
C MET A 295 12.48 -6.04 6.19
N PRO A 296 13.42 -6.32 5.26
CA PRO A 296 13.33 -6.26 3.80
C PRO A 296 12.36 -7.30 3.20
N ALA A 297 11.34 -6.83 2.47
CA ALA A 297 10.25 -7.64 1.98
C ALA A 297 10.68 -8.53 0.81
N LYS A 298 10.03 -9.70 0.74
CA LYS A 298 10.19 -10.65 -0.36
C LYS A 298 9.29 -10.26 -1.52
N ALA A 299 9.74 -10.49 -2.75
CA ALA A 299 8.90 -10.34 -3.93
C ALA A 299 8.95 -11.60 -4.79
N THR A 300 7.78 -12.10 -5.17
CA THR A 300 7.67 -13.30 -6.01
C THR A 300 6.64 -13.10 -7.12
N LEU A 301 6.89 -13.75 -8.24
CA LEU A 301 6.00 -13.82 -9.40
C LEU A 301 5.23 -15.13 -9.36
N PHE A 302 3.92 -15.07 -9.51
CA PHE A 302 3.02 -16.24 -9.48
C PHE A 302 2.31 -16.43 -10.82
N ASN A 303 2.04 -17.69 -11.16
CA ASN A 303 1.19 -18.06 -12.30
C ASN A 303 -0.31 -18.06 -11.90
N LEU A 304 -1.20 -18.34 -12.85
CA LEU A 304 -2.65 -18.48 -12.58
C LEU A 304 -3.03 -19.67 -11.69
N LYS A 305 -2.13 -20.61 -11.43
CA LYS A 305 -2.35 -21.70 -10.45
C LYS A 305 -1.85 -21.33 -9.06
N CYS A 306 -1.35 -20.10 -8.89
CA CYS A 306 -0.71 -19.61 -7.67
C CYS A 306 0.61 -20.33 -7.33
N ASP A 307 1.28 -20.92 -8.32
CA ASP A 307 2.64 -21.44 -8.18
C ASP A 307 3.67 -20.34 -8.44
N VAL A 308 4.79 -20.40 -7.72
CA VAL A 308 5.90 -19.46 -7.88
C VAL A 308 6.63 -19.72 -9.20
N ILE A 309 6.65 -18.72 -10.08
CA ILE A 309 7.42 -18.72 -11.34
C ILE A 309 8.85 -18.25 -11.10
N PHE A 310 9.00 -17.22 -10.28
CA PHE A 310 10.28 -16.57 -10.01
C PHE A 310 10.28 -15.88 -8.66
N ASP A 311 11.43 -15.90 -7.99
CA ASP A 311 11.67 -15.26 -6.70
C ASP A 311 12.72 -14.15 -6.90
N PHE A 312 12.32 -12.90 -6.69
CA PHE A 312 13.20 -11.74 -6.82
C PHE A 312 14.05 -11.50 -5.57
N GLY A 313 13.99 -12.40 -4.58
CA GLY A 313 14.74 -12.33 -3.32
C GLY A 313 14.09 -11.39 -2.29
N THR A 314 14.90 -10.82 -1.41
CA THR A 314 14.47 -9.82 -0.42
C THR A 314 15.04 -8.44 -0.74
N GLY A 315 14.29 -7.38 -0.46
CA GLY A 315 14.70 -6.02 -0.75
C GLY A 315 13.87 -4.98 0.00
N HIS A 316 14.32 -3.73 0.03
CA HIS A 316 13.57 -2.62 0.63
C HIS A 316 12.50 -2.12 -0.34
N ARG A 317 11.46 -2.92 -0.56
CA ARG A 317 10.39 -2.69 -1.54
C ARG A 317 9.01 -2.79 -0.91
N ASN A 318 8.11 -1.90 -1.29
CA ASN A 318 6.71 -1.90 -0.87
C ASN A 318 5.73 -1.57 -2.01
N SER A 319 6.21 -1.43 -3.24
CA SER A 319 5.39 -1.08 -4.39
C SER A 319 5.86 -1.79 -5.65
N ILE A 320 4.92 -2.07 -6.55
CA ILE A 320 5.13 -2.80 -7.81
C ILE A 320 4.54 -1.99 -8.95
N TYR A 321 5.29 -1.80 -10.03
CA TYR A 321 4.82 -1.10 -11.22
C TYR A 321 5.19 -1.86 -12.48
N TYR A 322 4.18 -2.39 -13.17
CA TYR A 322 4.33 -2.98 -14.49
C TYR A 322 4.26 -1.91 -15.56
N ASN A 323 5.06 -2.04 -16.60
CA ASN A 323 4.83 -1.28 -17.82
C ASN A 323 3.64 -1.87 -18.60
N GLU A 324 3.03 -1.09 -19.49
CA GLU A 324 1.79 -1.50 -20.22
C GLU A 324 1.93 -2.82 -21.02
N PHE A 325 3.14 -3.17 -21.48
CA PHE A 325 3.40 -4.43 -22.20
C PHE A 325 3.63 -5.63 -21.27
N GLY A 326 3.92 -5.38 -19.99
CA GLY A 326 4.20 -6.39 -18.98
C GLY A 326 5.54 -7.11 -19.17
N ASN A 327 6.50 -6.53 -19.91
CA ASN A 327 7.85 -7.06 -20.08
C ASN A 327 8.86 -6.43 -19.09
N LEU A 328 8.56 -5.24 -18.55
CA LEU A 328 9.36 -4.56 -17.54
C LEU A 328 8.58 -4.41 -16.22
N LEU A 329 9.31 -4.52 -15.11
CA LEU A 329 8.78 -4.41 -13.75
C LEU A 329 9.68 -3.49 -12.92
N ILE A 330 9.07 -2.55 -12.18
CA ILE A 330 9.77 -1.77 -11.16
C ILE A 330 9.32 -2.20 -9.78
N PHE A 331 10.28 -2.49 -8.91
CA PHE A 331 10.07 -2.48 -7.46
C PHE A 331 10.51 -1.14 -6.89
N GLY A 332 9.62 -0.52 -6.13
CA GLY A 332 9.89 0.73 -5.43
C GLY A 332 9.79 0.57 -3.92
N GLY A 333 10.68 1.25 -3.20
CA GLY A 333 10.63 1.43 -1.75
C GLY A 333 10.33 2.87 -1.38
N PHE A 334 9.06 3.22 -1.21
CA PHE A 334 8.62 4.60 -0.96
C PHE A 334 8.09 4.84 0.46
N GLY A 335 7.87 6.12 0.81
CA GLY A 335 7.37 6.54 2.12
C GLY A 335 8.48 6.48 3.18
N ASN A 336 8.41 5.49 4.08
CA ASN A 336 9.41 5.33 5.14
C ASN A 336 10.72 4.69 4.63
N LEU A 337 10.73 4.24 3.37
CA LEU A 337 11.89 3.62 2.75
C LEU A 337 12.71 4.65 1.95
N PRO A 338 14.00 4.41 1.70
CA PRO A 338 14.91 5.43 1.15
C PRO A 338 14.69 5.82 -0.33
N GLY A 339 13.66 5.30 -1.00
CA GLY A 339 13.40 5.55 -2.41
C GLY A 339 14.24 4.72 -3.37
N TYR A 340 14.64 3.49 -2.98
CA TYR A 340 15.33 2.58 -3.91
C TYR A 340 14.37 2.06 -4.97
N LEU A 341 14.86 1.99 -6.21
CA LEU A 341 14.13 1.53 -7.38
C LEU A 341 14.95 0.48 -8.13
N GLU A 342 14.36 -0.68 -8.31
CA GLU A 342 14.94 -1.78 -9.08
C GLU A 342 14.10 -2.00 -10.33
N VAL A 343 14.74 -1.90 -11.52
CA VAL A 343 14.10 -2.18 -12.80
C VAL A 343 14.49 -3.60 -13.24
N TRP A 344 13.49 -4.41 -13.55
CA TRP A 344 13.64 -5.82 -13.92
C TRP A 344 13.09 -6.09 -15.33
N ASP A 345 13.83 -6.85 -16.11
CA ASP A 345 13.37 -7.51 -17.33
C ASP A 345 12.70 -8.83 -16.95
N LEU A 346 11.41 -8.98 -17.23
CA LEU A 346 10.66 -10.21 -16.94
C LEU A 346 10.88 -11.32 -17.96
N ASN A 347 11.25 -10.97 -19.20
CA ASN A 347 11.56 -11.96 -20.24
C ASN A 347 12.90 -12.64 -19.94
N GLN A 348 13.91 -11.85 -19.55
CA GLN A 348 15.23 -12.37 -19.17
C GLN A 348 15.34 -12.73 -17.69
N LYS A 349 14.36 -12.33 -16.86
CA LYS A 349 14.37 -12.47 -15.40
C LYS A 349 15.63 -11.88 -14.76
N LYS A 350 16.05 -10.72 -15.26
CA LYS A 350 17.30 -10.07 -14.87
C LYS A 350 17.06 -8.62 -14.47
N GLN A 351 17.76 -8.18 -13.44
CA GLN A 351 17.77 -6.77 -13.06
C GLN A 351 18.56 -5.95 -14.10
N ILE A 352 17.92 -4.91 -14.64
CA ILE A 352 18.50 -3.98 -15.63
C ILE A 352 19.17 -2.81 -14.91
N ALA A 353 18.48 -2.23 -13.92
CA ALA A 353 18.92 -1.02 -13.24
C ALA A 353 18.63 -1.05 -11.74
N ASP A 354 19.47 -0.33 -11.01
CA ASP A 354 19.31 0.03 -9.60
C ASP A 354 19.56 1.54 -9.50
N LEU A 355 18.58 2.27 -8.98
CA LEU A 355 18.64 3.71 -8.85
C LEU A 355 17.90 4.17 -7.60
N LYS A 356 18.12 5.44 -7.24
CA LYS A 356 17.53 6.04 -6.05
C LYS A 356 16.73 7.28 -6.42
N ALA A 357 15.43 7.24 -6.17
CA ALA A 357 14.51 8.36 -6.29
C ALA A 357 13.90 8.64 -4.90
N PRO A 358 14.61 9.40 -4.03
CA PRO A 358 14.10 9.72 -2.70
C PRO A 358 12.82 10.53 -2.81
N ASP A 359 12.00 10.52 -1.76
CA ASP A 359 10.83 11.41 -1.60
C ASP A 359 9.76 11.28 -2.71
N THR A 360 9.80 10.17 -3.46
CA THR A 360 8.82 9.90 -4.52
C THR A 360 7.49 9.49 -3.89
N THR A 361 6.41 10.20 -4.26
CA THR A 361 5.05 9.90 -3.83
C THR A 361 4.22 9.26 -4.94
N LEU A 362 4.59 9.49 -6.20
CA LEU A 362 3.92 8.98 -7.40
C LEU A 362 4.97 8.40 -8.34
N LEU A 363 4.75 7.17 -8.80
CA LEU A 363 5.50 6.57 -9.90
C LEU A 363 4.50 6.07 -10.95
N GLU A 364 4.74 6.39 -12.22
CA GLU A 364 3.92 5.92 -13.32
C GLU A 364 4.77 5.65 -14.56
N TRP A 365 4.57 4.49 -15.18
CA TRP A 365 5.19 4.18 -16.48
C TRP A 365 4.59 5.05 -17.58
N SER A 366 5.44 5.45 -18.53
CA SER A 366 4.95 5.97 -19.80
C SER A 366 4.13 4.88 -20.51
N PRO A 367 3.07 5.26 -21.23
CA PRO A 367 2.32 4.32 -22.07
C PRO A 367 3.17 3.62 -23.13
N VAL A 368 4.27 4.26 -23.56
CA VAL A 368 5.25 3.70 -24.50
C VAL A 368 6.17 2.66 -23.83
N GLY A 369 6.19 2.61 -22.49
CA GLY A 369 6.84 1.57 -21.70
C GLY A 369 8.37 1.62 -21.66
N ASP A 370 8.99 2.66 -22.23
CA ASP A 370 10.44 2.88 -22.29
C ASP A 370 10.96 3.77 -21.15
N VAL A 371 10.16 4.74 -20.74
CA VAL A 371 10.44 5.70 -19.67
C VAL A 371 9.39 5.61 -18.57
N PHE A 372 9.75 6.06 -17.37
CA PHE A 372 8.83 6.18 -16.25
C PHE A 372 9.03 7.52 -15.54
N LEU A 373 7.95 7.99 -14.94
CA LEU A 373 7.86 9.23 -14.18
C LEU A 373 7.97 8.91 -12.70
N THR A 374 8.76 9.71 -11.97
CA THR A 374 8.68 9.79 -10.50
C THR A 374 8.36 11.22 -10.13
N ALA A 375 7.37 11.44 -9.28
CA ALA A 375 7.01 12.78 -8.81
C ALA A 375 6.90 12.83 -7.28
N THR A 376 7.22 14.00 -6.75
CA THR A 376 7.02 14.39 -5.35
C THR A 376 5.86 15.37 -5.32
N THR A 377 4.72 14.91 -4.82
CA THR A 377 3.44 15.63 -4.86
C THR A 377 2.89 15.96 -3.48
N ALA A 378 2.31 17.15 -3.37
CA ALA A 378 1.48 17.58 -2.25
C ALA A 378 0.07 16.97 -2.36
N PRO A 379 -0.64 16.76 -1.24
CA PRO A 379 -0.30 17.20 0.12
C PRO A 379 0.61 16.24 0.89
N ARG A 380 0.95 15.07 0.32
CA ARG A 380 1.69 14.02 1.03
C ARG A 380 3.10 14.46 1.42
N LEU A 381 3.82 15.07 0.48
CA LEU A 381 5.08 15.76 0.76
C LEU A 381 5.04 17.13 0.11
N ARG A 382 5.27 18.19 0.90
CA ARG A 382 5.26 19.59 0.41
C ARG A 382 6.66 20.16 0.15
N MET A 383 7.69 19.45 0.62
CA MET A 383 9.08 19.80 0.35
C MET A 383 9.55 19.14 -0.94
N SER A 384 10.44 19.80 -1.68
CA SER A 384 11.06 19.27 -2.90
C SER A 384 10.05 18.80 -3.96
N ASN A 385 8.92 19.50 -4.08
CA ASN A 385 7.92 19.21 -5.11
C ASN A 385 8.56 19.30 -6.50
N GLY A 386 8.16 18.39 -7.38
CA GLY A 386 8.77 18.28 -8.70
C GLY A 386 8.57 16.89 -9.29
N PHE A 387 9.07 16.69 -10.50
CA PHE A 387 9.02 15.40 -11.15
C PHE A 387 10.28 15.14 -11.98
N LYS A 388 10.58 13.86 -12.14
CA LYS A 388 11.74 13.34 -12.86
C LYS A 388 11.28 12.25 -13.81
N ILE A 389 11.91 12.17 -14.97
CA ILE A 389 11.61 11.17 -15.99
C ILE A 389 12.88 10.38 -16.22
N TRP A 390 12.74 9.06 -16.11
CA TRP A 390 13.82 8.11 -16.15
C TRP A 390 13.59 7.16 -17.31
N HIS A 391 14.66 6.77 -17.99
CA HIS A 391 14.65 5.64 -18.89
C HIS A 391 14.72 4.33 -18.09
N HIS A 392 14.16 3.23 -18.61
CA HIS A 392 14.20 1.92 -17.96
C HIS A 392 15.63 1.41 -17.67
N THR A 393 16.64 1.89 -18.38
CA THR A 393 18.06 1.59 -18.09
C THR A 393 18.60 2.30 -16.85
N GLY A 394 17.80 3.16 -16.20
CA GLY A 394 18.15 3.97 -15.04
C GLY A 394 18.74 5.35 -15.37
N ALA A 395 18.72 5.76 -16.64
CA ALA A 395 19.20 7.08 -17.04
C ALA A 395 18.17 8.15 -16.72
N LEU A 396 18.57 9.25 -16.07
CA LEU A 396 17.70 10.41 -15.83
C LEU A 396 17.61 11.24 -17.13
N LEU A 397 16.43 11.37 -17.70
CA LEU A 397 16.21 12.10 -18.96
C LEU A 397 15.72 13.54 -18.73
N HIS A 398 14.92 13.75 -17.68
CA HIS A 398 14.39 15.07 -17.37
C HIS A 398 14.17 15.23 -15.87
N GLU A 399 14.40 16.43 -15.36
CA GLU A 399 14.19 16.79 -13.96
C GLU A 399 13.66 18.22 -13.88
N THR A 400 12.50 18.37 -13.27
CA THR A 400 11.87 19.66 -13.01
C THR A 400 11.61 19.79 -11.52
N HIS A 401 12.14 20.85 -10.92
CA HIS A 401 11.81 21.27 -9.56
C HIS A 401 10.66 22.26 -9.63
N TRP A 402 9.64 22.04 -8.79
CA TRP A 402 8.49 22.92 -8.72
C TRP A 402 8.79 24.13 -7.81
N PRO A 403 8.32 25.35 -8.14
CA PRO A 403 8.65 26.55 -7.37
C PRO A 403 8.24 26.47 -5.89
N GLU A 404 9.08 26.98 -4.97
CA GLU A 404 8.96 26.84 -3.50
C GLU A 404 7.69 27.45 -2.85
N LYS A 405 6.81 28.09 -3.63
CA LYS A 405 5.52 28.64 -3.18
C LYS A 405 4.31 28.03 -3.89
N GLN A 406 4.56 27.07 -4.77
CA GLN A 406 3.54 26.35 -5.50
C GLN A 406 3.59 24.88 -5.10
N GLU A 407 2.45 24.21 -5.17
CA GLU A 407 2.34 22.81 -4.81
C GLU A 407 2.06 22.02 -6.10
N LEU A 408 2.86 20.97 -6.33
CA LEU A 408 2.60 20.01 -7.40
C LEU A 408 1.63 18.98 -6.84
N LEU A 409 0.41 18.91 -7.39
CA LEU A 409 -0.64 18.05 -6.85
C LEU A 409 -0.68 16.70 -7.57
N GLU A 410 -0.53 16.73 -8.90
CA GLU A 410 -0.68 15.53 -9.72
C GLU A 410 0.04 15.68 -11.06
N VAL A 411 0.60 14.59 -11.57
CA VAL A 411 1.20 14.53 -12.91
C VAL A 411 0.77 13.21 -13.53
N ILE A 412 0.15 13.26 -14.71
CA ILE A 412 -0.38 12.07 -15.38
C ILE A 412 0.09 11.98 -16.83
N TRP A 413 0.38 10.75 -17.26
CA TRP A 413 0.64 10.46 -18.66
C TRP A 413 -0.64 10.51 -19.49
N GLN A 414 -0.52 11.00 -20.72
CA GLN A 414 -1.57 10.84 -21.72
C GLN A 414 -1.75 9.34 -21.96
N LYS A 415 -2.97 8.83 -21.82
CA LYS A 415 -3.27 7.42 -22.09
C LYS A 415 -3.44 7.17 -23.59
N TYR A 416 -3.45 5.90 -24.00
CA TYR A 416 -3.68 5.50 -25.38
C TYR A 416 -4.59 4.28 -25.37
N ALA A 417 -5.35 4.10 -26.46
CA ALA A 417 -6.17 2.92 -26.63
C ALA A 417 -5.31 1.63 -26.52
N PRO A 418 -5.84 0.55 -25.91
CA PRO A 418 -5.11 -0.72 -25.82
C PRO A 418 -4.66 -1.20 -27.21
N GLY A 419 -3.38 -1.56 -27.33
CA GLY A 419 -2.79 -2.03 -28.59
C GLY A 419 -2.44 -0.94 -29.61
N ALA A 420 -2.65 0.35 -29.31
CA ALA A 420 -2.25 1.44 -30.20
C ALA A 420 -0.72 1.61 -30.29
N LEU A 421 0.00 1.25 -29.22
CA LEU A 421 1.45 1.35 -29.13
C LEU A 421 2.08 -0.02 -29.33
N LYS A 422 3.23 -0.05 -30.02
CA LYS A 422 4.01 -1.27 -30.22
C LYS A 422 5.00 -1.46 -29.08
N GLU A 423 5.23 -2.71 -28.71
CA GLU A 423 6.23 -3.07 -27.71
C GLU A 423 7.63 -2.68 -28.22
N ASN A 424 8.33 -1.87 -27.43
CA ASN A 424 9.71 -1.48 -27.74
C ASN A 424 10.68 -2.60 -27.35
N THR A 425 11.75 -2.74 -28.15
CA THR A 425 12.84 -3.66 -27.82
C THR A 425 13.58 -3.18 -26.58
N ILE A 426 13.61 -4.01 -25.53
CA ILE A 426 14.35 -3.72 -24.30
C ILE A 426 15.84 -3.65 -24.63
N SER A 427 16.48 -2.55 -24.28
CA SER A 427 17.93 -2.40 -24.36
C SER A 427 18.52 -2.45 -22.96
N SER A 428 19.54 -3.29 -22.77
CA SER A 428 20.35 -3.29 -21.56
C SER A 428 21.47 -2.25 -21.60
N VAL A 429 21.68 -1.58 -22.74
CA VAL A 429 22.71 -0.57 -22.90
C VAL A 429 22.27 0.71 -22.19
N LYS A 430 23.00 1.09 -21.14
CA LYS A 430 22.73 2.32 -20.41
C LYS A 430 22.91 3.52 -21.33
N ILE A 431 21.84 4.28 -21.50
CA ILE A 431 21.87 5.57 -22.19
C ILE A 431 22.49 6.60 -21.25
N GLU A 432 23.25 7.55 -21.79
CA GLU A 432 23.74 8.70 -21.04
C GLU A 432 22.56 9.62 -20.67
N GLY A 433 22.38 9.84 -19.36
CA GLY A 433 21.37 10.75 -18.81
C GLY A 433 21.97 12.05 -18.29
N ILE A 434 21.10 12.94 -17.82
CA ILE A 434 21.45 14.22 -17.18
C ILE A 434 21.88 13.95 -15.73
N ALA A 435 22.85 14.72 -15.22
CA ALA A 435 23.19 14.72 -13.80
C ALA A 435 22.08 15.39 -12.98
N SER A 436 21.60 14.72 -11.93
CA SER A 436 20.57 15.29 -11.04
C SER A 436 21.07 16.57 -10.38
N LYS A 437 20.26 17.64 -10.43
CA LYS A 437 20.55 18.92 -9.77
C LYS A 437 20.27 18.90 -8.26
N THR A 438 19.62 17.87 -7.75
CA THR A 438 19.40 17.72 -6.31
C THR A 438 20.74 17.52 -5.59
N PRO A 439 21.10 18.34 -4.59
CA PRO A 439 22.34 18.15 -3.84
C PRO A 439 22.26 16.81 -3.11
N GLN A 440 23.09 15.84 -3.52
CA GLN A 440 23.30 14.65 -2.72
C GLN A 440 23.93 15.10 -1.40
N ALA A 441 23.23 14.85 -0.28
CA ALA A 441 23.78 15.08 1.05
C ALA A 441 25.17 14.43 1.09
N SER A 442 26.20 15.26 1.29
CA SER A 442 27.58 14.80 1.24
C SER A 442 27.71 13.58 2.12
N LYS A 443 28.38 12.53 1.64
CA LYS A 443 28.77 11.35 2.45
C LYS A 443 29.81 11.73 3.51
N GLN A 444 29.75 12.94 4.07
CA GLN A 444 30.51 13.30 5.25
C GLN A 444 29.98 12.44 6.39
N LYS A 445 30.79 11.44 6.74
CA LYS A 445 30.64 10.64 7.95
C LYS A 445 30.40 11.61 9.11
N TYR A 446 29.19 11.62 9.66
CA TYR A 446 28.84 12.46 10.80
C TYR A 446 29.86 12.22 11.92
N VAL A 447 30.68 13.23 12.21
CA VAL A 447 31.62 13.20 13.32
C VAL A 447 30.91 13.82 14.52
N PRO A 448 30.61 13.03 15.57
CA PRO A 448 29.99 13.53 16.79
C PRO A 448 30.73 14.76 17.33
N PRO A 449 30.04 15.75 17.94
CA PRO A 449 30.64 16.99 18.42
C PRO A 449 31.90 16.80 19.29
N GLY A 450 31.96 15.72 20.07
CA GLY A 450 33.12 15.38 20.93
C GLY A 450 34.40 14.97 20.19
N MET A 451 34.35 14.68 18.88
CA MET A 451 35.51 14.37 18.04
C MET A 451 35.94 15.52 17.14
N ARG A 452 35.24 16.65 17.15
CA ARG A 452 35.54 17.80 16.27
C ARG A 452 36.82 18.54 16.68
N ASN A 453 37.23 18.44 17.95
CA ASN A 453 38.43 19.10 18.48
C ASN A 453 39.73 18.28 18.36
N SER A 454 39.71 17.07 17.77
CA SER A 454 40.94 16.27 17.63
C SER A 454 41.62 16.40 16.25
N PHE A 455 41.06 17.19 15.34
CA PHE A 455 41.60 17.37 13.99
C PHE A 455 41.56 18.84 13.56
N SER A 456 42.45 19.65 14.14
CA SER A 456 42.80 20.97 13.60
C SER A 456 44.26 21.33 13.92
N ALA A 457 45.19 20.80 13.13
CA ALA A 457 46.50 21.41 12.86
C ALA A 457 47.19 20.74 11.64
N GLY A 458 47.42 21.52 10.58
CA GLY A 458 48.60 21.41 9.70
C GLY A 458 48.59 20.41 8.55
N SER A 459 48.76 20.94 7.34
CA SER A 459 48.90 20.31 6.02
C SER A 459 50.28 19.68 5.74
N GLY A 460 50.33 18.68 4.85
CA GLY A 460 51.48 18.45 3.94
C GLY A 460 52.21 17.10 4.00
N GLU A 461 52.05 16.32 2.93
CA GLU A 461 52.97 15.34 2.30
C GLU A 461 53.44 14.03 2.97
N THR A 462 53.15 12.96 2.21
CA THR A 462 53.80 11.64 2.00
C THR A 462 54.66 10.94 3.07
N ALA A 463 54.24 9.68 3.28
CA ALA A 463 55.03 8.45 3.42
C ALA A 463 55.54 8.00 4.81
N SER A 464 55.20 6.73 5.06
CA SER A 464 55.90 5.72 5.85
C SER A 464 55.66 5.63 7.36
N SER A 465 55.64 4.37 7.77
CA SER A 465 55.49 3.78 9.08
C SER A 465 56.33 4.42 10.19
N ALA A 466 55.68 4.86 11.26
CA ALA A 466 56.26 4.84 12.61
C ALA A 466 55.14 4.84 13.66
N ALA A 467 55.14 3.80 14.50
CA ALA A 467 54.34 3.75 15.71
C ALA A 467 54.77 4.87 16.66
N THR A 468 53.84 5.71 17.12
CA THR A 468 54.14 6.61 18.25
C THR A 468 52.99 6.75 19.24
N ALA A 469 53.40 6.65 20.49
CA ALA A 469 52.75 6.72 21.79
C ALA A 469 51.53 7.65 21.94
N ARG A 470 50.55 7.18 22.73
CA ARG A 470 49.47 7.99 23.29
C ARG A 470 49.97 8.67 24.58
N ALA A 471 49.57 9.93 24.79
CA ALA A 471 50.03 10.79 25.89
C ALA A 471 49.78 10.20 27.31
N PRO A 472 50.64 10.50 28.29
CA PRO A 472 50.55 9.93 29.64
C PRO A 472 49.43 10.58 30.46
N ILE A 473 48.83 9.78 31.35
CA ILE A 473 47.83 10.23 32.33
C ILE A 473 48.56 11.04 33.41
N PRO A 474 48.12 12.28 33.75
CA PRO A 474 48.77 13.07 34.79
C PRO A 474 48.75 12.34 36.15
N GLY A 475 49.93 12.14 36.75
CA GLY A 475 50.10 11.60 38.10
C GLY A 475 50.82 10.26 38.26
N LEU A 476 51.29 9.60 37.19
CA LEU A 476 52.11 8.38 37.28
C LEU A 476 53.34 8.39 36.34
N PRO A 477 54.45 7.70 36.67
CA PRO A 477 55.65 7.62 35.83
C PRO A 477 55.40 6.86 34.51
N PRO A 478 56.10 7.20 33.41
CA PRO A 478 55.94 6.53 32.12
C PRO A 478 56.34 5.03 32.19
N GLY A 479 55.42 4.13 31.83
CA GLY A 479 55.71 2.69 31.66
C GLY A 479 54.78 1.72 32.41
N TYR A 480 53.91 2.19 33.29
CA TYR A 480 53.01 1.30 34.04
C TYR A 480 51.86 0.76 33.16
N ARG A 481 51.79 -0.56 32.98
CA ARG A 481 50.67 -1.26 32.31
C ARG A 481 49.93 -2.13 33.33
N SER A 482 48.59 -2.10 33.33
CA SER A 482 47.80 -2.99 34.18
C SER A 482 47.80 -4.42 33.63
N SER A 483 47.78 -5.41 34.53
CA SER A 483 47.85 -6.85 34.23
C SER A 483 46.73 -7.37 33.34
N ALA A 484 45.60 -6.66 33.23
CA ALA A 484 44.48 -7.01 32.36
C ALA A 484 44.78 -6.82 30.86
N GLN A 485 45.76 -6.00 30.49
CA GLN A 485 46.10 -5.70 29.10
C GLN A 485 47.17 -6.64 28.50
N GLN A 486 47.88 -7.42 29.31
CA GLN A 486 48.86 -8.40 28.80
C GLN A 486 48.22 -9.72 28.31
N ALA A 487 46.97 -10.00 28.69
CA ALA A 487 46.30 -11.26 28.35
C ALA A 487 45.67 -11.29 26.95
N LYS A 488 45.40 -10.14 26.32
CA LYS A 488 44.71 -10.08 25.02
C LYS A 488 45.63 -10.11 23.79
N ASP A 489 46.91 -9.73 23.93
CA ASP A 489 47.86 -9.69 22.80
C ASP A 489 48.53 -11.05 22.48
N LYS A 490 48.33 -12.08 23.32
CA LYS A 490 48.88 -13.43 23.05
C LYS A 490 48.04 -14.30 22.11
N LYS A 491 46.86 -13.85 21.65
CA LYS A 491 45.95 -14.68 20.81
C LYS A 491 45.88 -14.30 19.33
N GLN A 492 46.70 -13.36 18.84
CA GLN A 492 46.78 -13.05 17.41
C GLN A 492 48.23 -13.03 16.94
N LYS A 493 48.74 -14.20 16.55
CA LYS A 493 49.92 -14.34 15.69
C LYS A 493 49.57 -15.26 14.51
N PRO A 494 49.68 -14.82 13.25
CA PRO A 494 49.55 -15.71 12.10
C PRO A 494 50.83 -16.54 11.92
N LYS A 495 50.68 -17.84 11.66
CA LYS A 495 51.78 -18.75 11.29
C LYS A 495 52.20 -18.44 9.84
N ASN A 496 53.43 -17.99 9.64
CA ASN A 496 54.08 -17.96 8.34
C ASN A 496 55.14 -19.08 8.31
N LYS A 497 54.95 -20.08 7.45
CA LYS A 497 55.92 -21.17 7.20
C LYS A 497 56.43 -21.00 5.77
N ASN A 498 57.66 -20.51 5.61
CA ASN A 498 58.45 -20.72 4.40
C ASN A 498 59.41 -21.88 4.66
N LYS A 499 59.38 -22.89 3.78
CA LYS A 499 60.39 -23.94 3.61
C LYS A 499 61.31 -23.51 2.45
N PRO A 500 62.62 -23.79 2.49
CA PRO A 500 63.48 -23.70 1.32
C PRO A 500 63.33 -24.95 0.43
N ASN A 501 63.59 -24.74 -0.86
CA ASN A 501 63.49 -25.70 -1.95
C ASN A 501 64.87 -26.32 -2.20
N GLU A 502 64.96 -27.66 -2.19
CA GLU A 502 66.06 -28.43 -2.78
C GLU A 502 65.43 -29.38 -3.81
N GLY A 503 66.10 -29.50 -4.96
CA GLY A 503 65.54 -30.05 -6.18
C GLY A 503 65.79 -31.55 -6.44
N THR A 504 65.42 -31.89 -7.68
CA THR A 504 65.83 -33.04 -8.51
C THR A 504 65.22 -34.43 -8.24
N ALA A 505 64.22 -34.73 -9.08
CA ALA A 505 64.22 -35.77 -10.14
C ALA A 505 64.10 -37.28 -9.81
N ASN A 506 63.20 -37.90 -10.62
CA ASN A 506 63.11 -39.31 -11.04
C ASN A 506 62.61 -40.32 -9.97
N THR A 507 61.79 -41.34 -10.23
CA THR A 507 61.47 -42.09 -11.46
C THR A 507 60.17 -42.92 -11.26
N THR A 508 59.38 -43.06 -12.33
CA THR A 508 58.64 -44.26 -12.83
C THR A 508 57.68 -45.12 -11.98
N ASN A 509 56.58 -45.46 -12.68
CA ASN A 509 55.85 -46.74 -12.74
C ASN A 509 54.90 -47.07 -11.57
N SER A 510 53.75 -47.71 -11.75
CA SER A 510 52.88 -48.07 -12.90
C SER A 510 51.76 -48.93 -12.29
N ASN A 511 50.59 -48.97 -12.94
CA ASN A 511 49.57 -50.03 -12.88
C ASN A 511 48.73 -50.18 -11.58
N LYS A 512 47.48 -50.66 -11.57
CA LYS A 512 46.42 -50.96 -12.55
C LYS A 512 45.29 -51.63 -11.72
N ALA A 513 44.01 -51.36 -12.04
CA ALA A 513 42.84 -52.25 -11.81
C ALA A 513 42.48 -52.59 -10.33
N THR A 514 41.28 -52.98 -9.89
CA THR A 514 39.90 -53.16 -10.39
C THR A 514 39.06 -53.54 -9.15
N ASN A 515 37.74 -53.27 -9.20
CA ASN A 515 36.62 -53.99 -8.57
C ASN A 515 36.53 -54.19 -7.03
N GLY A 516 35.29 -54.06 -6.54
CA GLY A 516 34.72 -55.07 -5.63
C GLY A 516 34.07 -54.59 -4.33
N GLN A 517 32.79 -54.22 -4.41
CA GLN A 517 31.65 -54.64 -3.57
C GLN A 517 31.69 -54.76 -2.01
N SER A 518 30.48 -54.51 -1.47
CA SER A 518 29.84 -54.99 -0.22
C SER A 518 30.02 -54.12 1.04
N GLY A 519 29.02 -53.92 1.92
CA GLY A 519 27.66 -54.45 2.06
C GLY A 519 26.75 -53.40 2.78
N GLN A 520 25.44 -53.33 2.48
CA GLN A 520 24.32 -54.10 3.05
C GLN A 520 23.92 -53.76 4.52
N ASN A 521 22.73 -53.15 4.66
CA ASN A 521 21.55 -53.67 5.39
C ASN A 521 20.38 -52.66 5.22
N ASN A 522 19.30 -52.95 4.47
CA ASN A 522 18.09 -53.72 4.81
C ASN A 522 17.43 -53.29 6.14
N ARG A 523 16.12 -53.01 6.26
CA ARG A 523 14.96 -53.64 5.61
C ARG A 523 13.67 -52.80 5.71
N ALA A 524 12.78 -53.05 4.76
CA ALA A 524 11.43 -52.56 4.51
C ALA A 524 10.35 -53.21 5.43
N VAL A 525 9.29 -52.50 5.83
CA VAL A 525 7.88 -52.48 5.30
C VAL A 525 6.98 -53.66 5.72
N SER A 526 5.79 -53.36 6.26
CA SER A 526 4.51 -54.01 5.89
C SER A 526 3.28 -53.33 6.51
N ALA A 527 2.19 -53.31 5.73
CA ALA A 527 0.90 -52.66 5.95
C ALA A 527 -0.16 -53.55 6.65
N GLY A 528 -1.29 -52.95 7.06
CA GLY A 528 -2.55 -53.64 7.34
C GLY A 528 -3.58 -52.81 8.14
N GLY A 529 -4.78 -52.55 7.57
CA GLY A 529 -6.04 -52.30 8.32
C GLY A 529 -6.81 -53.63 8.54
N PRO A 530 -8.04 -53.71 9.12
CA PRO A 530 -9.15 -52.71 9.12
C PRO A 530 -10.06 -52.63 10.41
N ASN A 531 -11.03 -51.68 10.39
CA ASN A 531 -12.36 -51.56 11.05
C ASN A 531 -12.69 -52.12 12.47
N ASN A 532 -13.31 -51.28 13.34
CA ASN A 532 -14.67 -51.52 13.87
C ASN A 532 -15.30 -50.37 14.71
N SER A 533 -16.55 -50.04 14.34
CA SER A 533 -17.78 -49.74 15.14
C SER A 533 -17.79 -48.95 16.47
N ALA A 534 -18.58 -47.87 16.45
CA ALA A 534 -19.73 -47.50 17.31
C ALA A 534 -19.69 -47.66 18.85
N GLY A 535 -20.05 -46.58 19.55
CA GLY A 535 -20.42 -46.59 20.98
C GLY A 535 -21.09 -45.29 21.40
N ASN A 536 -22.39 -45.38 21.68
CA ASN A 536 -23.34 -44.34 22.09
C ASN A 536 -23.32 -44.19 23.64
N GLY A 537 -23.72 -43.03 24.19
CA GLY A 537 -24.27 -43.01 25.57
C GLY A 537 -24.16 -41.70 26.38
N GLN A 538 -25.33 -41.05 26.57
CA GLN A 538 -25.90 -40.50 27.84
C GLN A 538 -25.19 -39.35 28.59
N ASP A 539 -25.83 -38.42 29.32
CA ASP A 539 -27.23 -38.06 29.58
C ASP A 539 -27.28 -36.66 30.28
N LYS A 540 -28.39 -35.94 30.11
CA LYS A 540 -29.13 -34.99 31.02
C LYS A 540 -28.39 -33.91 31.87
N LYS A 541 -28.67 -32.62 31.61
CA LYS A 541 -29.73 -31.74 32.20
C LYS A 541 -29.61 -31.41 33.71
N ASN A 542 -29.28 -30.15 34.07
CA ASN A 542 -30.25 -29.19 34.62
C ASN A 542 -29.71 -27.74 34.78
N ARG A 543 -30.67 -26.81 34.67
CA ARG A 543 -30.74 -25.32 34.60
C ARG A 543 -30.28 -24.55 35.87
N PRO A 544 -30.43 -23.18 35.99
CA PRO A 544 -30.74 -22.12 35.00
C PRO A 544 -29.98 -20.76 35.11
N LYS A 545 -30.08 -19.98 34.01
CA LYS A 545 -30.26 -18.50 33.87
C LYS A 545 -29.29 -17.52 34.56
N THR A 546 -28.66 -16.66 33.76
CA THR A 546 -28.94 -15.20 33.72
C THR A 546 -28.27 -14.55 32.49
N ALA A 547 -28.97 -13.58 31.90
CA ALA A 547 -28.57 -12.83 30.71
C ALA A 547 -27.48 -11.79 31.02
N PRO A 548 -26.77 -11.29 29.99
CA PRO A 548 -26.60 -9.84 29.92
C PRO A 548 -26.87 -9.26 28.52
N THR A 549 -27.69 -8.21 28.52
CA THR A 549 -27.89 -7.20 27.47
C THR A 549 -26.77 -6.13 27.55
N PRO A 550 -26.67 -5.20 26.57
CA PRO A 550 -25.40 -4.74 26.00
C PRO A 550 -24.82 -3.51 26.69
N SER A 551 -23.51 -3.30 26.55
CA SER A 551 -22.86 -2.03 26.85
C SER A 551 -22.41 -1.33 25.56
N PRO A 552 -22.78 -0.06 25.35
CA PRO A 552 -22.36 0.73 24.20
C PRO A 552 -21.02 1.43 24.44
N THR A 553 -20.29 1.53 23.34
CA THR A 553 -19.12 2.38 23.07
C THR A 553 -19.44 3.86 23.26
N VAL A 554 -18.58 4.61 23.96
CA VAL A 554 -18.54 6.07 23.84
C VAL A 554 -17.09 6.54 23.64
N THR A 555 -16.92 7.13 22.47
CA THR A 555 -15.91 8.06 21.97
C THR A 555 -15.41 9.10 22.98
N ALA A 556 -14.10 9.32 23.05
CA ALA A 556 -13.50 10.51 23.63
C ALA A 556 -13.04 11.44 22.50
N GLN A 557 -13.61 12.65 22.48
CA GLN A 557 -13.13 13.80 21.72
C GLN A 557 -12.06 14.54 22.53
N ASP A 558 -11.06 15.02 21.81
CA ASP A 558 -9.96 15.86 22.26
C ASP A 558 -10.44 17.23 22.76
N GLY A 559 -9.84 17.69 23.86
CA GLY A 559 -9.98 19.04 24.40
C GLY A 559 -8.65 19.51 24.98
N ASN A 560 -8.03 20.46 24.28
CA ASN A 560 -6.74 21.08 24.54
C ASN A 560 -6.79 22.00 25.79
N GLY A 561 -5.75 22.02 26.63
CA GLY A 561 -5.68 22.89 27.80
C GLY A 561 -4.39 22.79 28.63
N THR A 562 -3.42 23.63 28.25
CA THR A 562 -2.40 24.35 29.08
C THR A 562 -1.71 23.65 30.25
N ALA A 563 -0.39 23.53 30.11
CA ALA A 563 0.56 23.09 31.13
C ALA A 563 0.88 24.20 32.15
N GLU A 564 0.85 23.86 33.43
CA GLU A 564 1.51 24.62 34.51
C GLU A 564 2.47 23.71 35.28
N ASN A 565 3.69 24.21 35.43
CA ASN A 565 4.85 23.57 36.05
C ASN A 565 4.81 23.78 37.57
N THR A 566 4.81 22.69 38.35
CA THR A 566 5.23 22.72 39.76
C THR A 566 6.12 21.51 40.10
N PRO A 567 7.14 21.67 40.99
CA PRO A 567 8.20 20.70 41.16
C PRO A 567 7.75 19.52 42.03
N LYS A 568 7.91 18.28 41.56
CA LYS A 568 7.63 17.07 42.36
C LYS A 568 8.84 16.62 43.17
N ARG A 569 8.64 16.52 44.49
CA ARG A 569 9.49 15.76 45.44
C ARG A 569 9.52 14.26 45.04
N PRO A 570 10.66 13.56 45.16
CA PRO A 570 10.73 12.13 44.85
C PRO A 570 10.01 11.33 45.95
N GLN A 571 9.06 10.47 45.58
CA GLN A 571 8.49 9.46 46.46
C GLN A 571 9.07 8.09 46.14
N HIS A 572 9.52 7.38 47.18
CA HIS A 572 9.95 5.99 47.15
C HIS A 572 8.86 5.09 46.53
N GLY A 573 9.21 4.34 45.48
CA GLY A 573 8.36 3.31 44.88
C GLY A 573 8.33 2.04 45.72
N SER A 574 7.25 1.26 45.62
CA SER A 574 6.99 0.07 46.46
C SER A 574 7.81 -1.17 46.06
N GLY A 575 8.88 -1.00 45.27
CA GLY A 575 9.75 -2.08 44.78
C GLY A 575 9.13 -3.01 43.72
N ASP A 576 7.84 -2.88 43.41
CA ASP A 576 7.11 -3.70 42.44
C ASP A 576 6.48 -2.83 41.31
N PRO A 577 6.95 -2.98 40.05
CA PRO A 577 6.47 -2.19 38.90
C PRO A 577 4.97 -2.33 38.60
N GLU A 578 4.34 -3.46 38.95
CA GLU A 578 2.91 -3.67 38.70
C GLU A 578 2.03 -2.97 39.74
N LYS A 579 2.45 -3.01 41.01
CA LYS A 579 1.78 -2.26 42.09
C LYS A 579 1.85 -0.75 41.84
N ASP A 580 3.00 -0.24 41.44
CA ASP A 580 3.16 1.19 41.13
C ASP A 580 2.27 1.64 39.96
N LYS A 581 2.06 0.79 38.94
CA LYS A 581 1.12 1.06 37.84
C LYS A 581 -0.33 1.06 38.31
N LYS A 582 -0.74 0.11 39.17
CA LYS A 582 -2.10 0.05 39.75
C LYS A 582 -2.37 1.27 40.65
N ILE A 583 -1.42 1.64 41.50
CA ILE A 583 -1.51 2.84 42.36
C ILE A 583 -1.65 4.11 41.51
N LYS A 584 -0.87 4.27 40.42
CA LYS A 584 -1.02 5.41 39.49
C LYS A 584 -2.39 5.45 38.82
N THR A 585 -2.92 4.30 38.44
CA THR A 585 -4.22 4.18 37.78
C THR A 585 -5.37 4.54 38.72
N ILE A 586 -5.35 4.04 39.96
CA ILE A 586 -6.37 4.36 40.97
C ILE A 586 -6.32 5.84 41.36
N ASN A 587 -5.12 6.42 41.53
CA ASN A 587 -4.98 7.85 41.79
C ASN A 587 -5.52 8.74 40.65
N LYS A 588 -5.40 8.30 39.39
CA LYS A 588 -6.00 9.01 38.25
C LYS A 588 -7.53 8.98 38.32
N LYS A 589 -8.12 7.81 38.58
CA LYS A 589 -9.58 7.66 38.76
C LYS A 589 -10.14 8.51 39.90
N LEU A 590 -9.44 8.59 41.03
CA LEU A 590 -9.83 9.42 42.17
C LEU A 590 -9.79 10.93 41.84
N LYS A 591 -8.85 11.39 41.01
CA LYS A 591 -8.83 12.77 40.52
C LYS A 591 -10.01 13.07 39.62
N ASP A 592 -10.36 12.16 38.71
CA ASP A 592 -11.51 12.33 37.81
C ASP A 592 -12.82 12.38 38.61
N ILE A 593 -12.95 11.57 39.67
CA ILE A 593 -14.10 11.61 40.59
C ILE A 593 -14.16 12.94 41.35
N LYS A 594 -13.03 13.51 41.77
CA LYS A 594 -12.99 14.81 42.44
C LYS A 594 -13.54 15.92 41.53
N ILE A 595 -13.18 15.92 40.24
CA ILE A 595 -13.70 16.86 39.26
C ILE A 595 -15.21 16.67 39.05
N LEU A 596 -15.71 15.43 39.06
CA LEU A 596 -17.14 15.15 38.97
C LEU A 596 -17.91 15.65 40.20
N LYS A 597 -17.34 15.55 41.41
CA LYS A 597 -17.93 16.12 42.63
C LYS A 597 -18.01 17.65 42.59
N GLU A 598 -16.93 18.31 42.15
CA GLU A 598 -16.92 19.77 42.00
C GLU A 598 -17.96 20.24 40.96
N LYS A 599 -18.18 19.46 39.88
CA LYS A 599 -19.26 19.74 38.91
C LYS A 599 -20.66 19.55 39.52
N ASN A 600 -20.85 18.50 40.33
CA ASN A 600 -22.11 18.27 41.03
C ASN A 600 -22.42 19.38 42.05
N GLU A 601 -21.41 19.86 42.78
CA GLU A 601 -21.54 20.96 43.74
C GLU A 601 -21.85 22.30 43.05
N ARG A 602 -21.39 22.49 41.80
CA ARG A 602 -21.76 23.63 40.94
C ARG A 602 -23.16 23.52 40.33
N GLY A 603 -23.91 22.46 40.61
CA GLY A 603 -25.29 22.26 40.13
C GLY A 603 -25.39 21.80 38.67
N GLU A 604 -24.30 21.33 38.05
CA GLU A 604 -24.34 20.73 36.71
C GLU A 604 -25.03 19.35 36.77
N LYS A 605 -25.95 19.07 35.84
CA LYS A 605 -26.58 17.75 35.72
C LYS A 605 -25.55 16.72 35.26
N LEU A 606 -25.27 15.74 36.10
CA LEU A 606 -24.41 14.61 35.77
C LEU A 606 -25.19 13.46 35.11
N GLU A 607 -24.61 12.87 34.08
CA GLU A 607 -25.12 11.65 33.45
C GLU A 607 -25.09 10.47 34.43
N GLN A 608 -26.01 9.51 34.28
CA GLN A 608 -26.15 8.37 35.22
C GLN A 608 -24.84 7.56 35.38
N THR A 609 -24.06 7.42 34.30
CA THR A 609 -22.74 6.78 34.32
C THR A 609 -21.70 7.56 35.14
N GLN A 610 -21.80 8.89 35.21
CA GLN A 610 -20.91 9.74 36.01
C GLN A 610 -21.24 9.67 37.50
N VAL A 611 -22.53 9.55 37.84
CA VAL A 611 -23.00 9.31 39.22
C VAL A 611 -22.51 7.95 39.74
N ILE A 612 -22.59 6.90 38.91
CA ILE A 612 -22.06 5.56 39.26
C ILE A 612 -20.55 5.63 39.51
N LYS A 613 -19.79 6.34 38.66
CA LYS A 613 -18.35 6.55 38.87
C LYS A 613 -18.05 7.31 40.16
N MET A 614 -18.82 8.35 40.47
CA MET A 614 -18.67 9.11 41.71
C MET A 614 -18.90 8.23 42.95
N ASN A 615 -19.88 7.33 42.90
CA ASN A 615 -20.21 6.42 44.01
C ASN A 615 -19.15 5.32 44.23
N SER A 616 -18.29 5.04 43.23
CA SER A 616 -17.22 4.03 43.34
C SER A 616 -15.97 4.48 44.13
N GLU A 617 -15.95 5.74 44.59
CA GLU A 617 -14.80 6.35 45.28
C GLU A 617 -14.37 5.60 46.56
N ALA A 618 -15.33 5.17 47.38
CA ALA A 618 -15.04 4.49 48.63
C ALA A 618 -14.32 3.16 48.41
N GLU A 619 -14.68 2.45 47.34
CA GLU A 619 -14.05 1.18 46.95
C GLU A 619 -12.62 1.41 46.44
N LEU A 620 -12.42 2.42 45.60
CA LEU A 620 -11.10 2.82 45.08
C LEU A 620 -10.15 3.30 46.20
N LEU A 621 -10.66 3.99 47.22
CA LEU A 621 -9.87 4.37 48.39
C LEU A 621 -9.47 3.18 49.25
N LYS A 622 -10.36 2.18 49.38
CA LYS A 622 -10.06 0.92 50.08
C LYS A 622 -9.00 0.11 49.33
N GLU A 623 -9.11 0.02 48.00
CA GLU A 623 -8.13 -0.64 47.14
C GLU A 623 -6.75 0.07 47.18
N LEU A 624 -6.74 1.41 47.16
CA LEU A 624 -5.51 2.20 47.28
C LEU A 624 -4.83 1.98 48.64
N LYS A 625 -5.60 1.89 49.73
CA LYS A 625 -5.05 1.60 51.07
C LYS A 625 -4.46 0.19 51.13
N ALA A 626 -5.14 -0.80 50.57
CA ALA A 626 -4.63 -2.18 50.51
C ALA A 626 -3.32 -2.28 49.72
N LEU A 627 -3.23 -1.57 48.57
CA LEU A 627 -2.02 -1.54 47.73
C LEU A 627 -0.84 -0.76 48.34
N LYS A 628 -1.09 0.14 49.29
CA LYS A 628 -0.03 0.87 50.02
C LYS A 628 0.40 0.17 51.31
N ALA A 629 -0.43 -0.73 51.84
CA ALA A 629 -0.14 -1.51 53.04
C ALA A 629 0.56 -2.86 52.72
N SER A 630 0.58 -3.26 51.45
CA SER A 630 1.26 -4.46 50.92
C SER A 630 2.47 -4.09 50.09
#